data_AF-A0A7C0YQ89-F1
#
_entry.id   AF-A0A7C0YQ89-F1
#
_cell.length_a   1.000
_cell.length_b   1.000
_cell.length_c   1.000
_cell.angle_alpha   90.00
_cell.angle_beta   90.00
_cell.angle_gamma   90.00
#
_symmetry.space_group_name_H-M   'P 1'
#
loop_
_entity.id
_entity.type
_entity.pdbx_description
1 polymer ?
#
loop_
_entity_poly.entity_id
_entity_poly.type
_entity_poly.pdbx_seq_one_letter_code
_entity_poly.pdbx_strand_id
1 'polypeptide(L)'
;MRPVCYICHSNYPHSKNKKVRALLNMHTQFFVCETCHIEPKKGMDVIYKWYNPYDPNPKGPFFGTSYDPETGNLIEVSDYFSKIAPYFVKGDKYESAIQIQDSALAQDYAKVKDQLTPEQRDNVKKKFHINIKPKGHECKVCHSKKSILEFKKLGFTPNRTVDIQQLNITGLVTKYEKFYIPNLFK
;
A
#
# COMPACT_ATOMS: atom_id res chain seq x y z
N MET A 1 5.66 14.80 -2.61
CA MET A 1 4.57 14.61 -3.61
C MET A 1 3.66 13.43 -3.25
N ARG A 2 2.34 13.58 -3.42
CA ARG A 2 1.35 12.57 -3.00
C ARG A 2 0.78 11.79 -4.20
N PRO A 3 0.37 10.51 -4.07
CA PRO A 3 -0.30 9.78 -5.15
C PRO A 3 -1.63 10.43 -5.59
N VAL A 4 -1.97 10.32 -6.88
CA VAL A 4 -3.21 10.86 -7.48
C VAL A 4 -4.47 10.30 -6.83
N CYS A 5 -4.38 9.11 -6.22
CA CYS A 5 -5.50 8.48 -5.51
C CYS A 5 -6.17 9.46 -4.54
N TYR A 6 -5.37 10.30 -3.88
CA TYR A 6 -5.85 11.22 -2.87
C TYR A 6 -6.54 12.49 -3.39
N ILE A 7 -6.60 12.69 -4.72
CA ILE A 7 -7.47 13.72 -5.31
C ILE A 7 -8.94 13.36 -5.08
N CYS A 8 -9.27 12.06 -5.10
CA CYS A 8 -10.64 11.56 -5.02
C CYS A 8 -10.91 10.69 -3.77
N HIS A 9 -9.88 10.05 -3.21
CA HIS A 9 -10.00 9.15 -2.07
C HIS A 9 -9.40 9.76 -0.80
N SER A 10 -10.02 9.49 0.34
CA SER A 10 -9.53 10.01 1.63
C SER A 10 -8.33 9.20 2.17
N ASN A 11 -7.82 9.59 3.33
CA ASN A 11 -6.85 8.80 4.10
C ASN A 11 -7.38 7.44 4.56
N TYR A 12 -8.70 7.28 4.59
CA TYR A 12 -9.38 6.07 5.06
C TYR A 12 -10.32 5.56 3.96
N PRO A 13 -9.78 5.14 2.79
CA PRO A 13 -10.59 4.81 1.62
C PRO A 13 -11.45 3.56 1.82
N HIS A 14 -11.08 2.70 2.77
CA HIS A 14 -11.84 1.49 3.08
C HIS A 14 -12.90 1.80 4.13
N SER A 15 -14.16 1.95 3.72
CA SER A 15 -15.29 2.24 4.61
C SER A 15 -16.40 1.20 4.56
N LYS A 16 -16.51 0.46 3.44
CA LYS A 16 -17.64 -0.44 3.14
C LYS A 16 -17.71 -1.66 4.06
N ASN A 17 -16.60 -2.40 4.22
CA ASN A 17 -16.58 -3.61 5.05
C ASN A 17 -16.12 -3.30 6.48
N LYS A 18 -17.07 -3.22 7.41
CA LYS A 18 -16.81 -2.93 8.83
C LYS A 18 -15.86 -3.92 9.52
N LYS A 19 -15.82 -5.19 9.08
CA LYS A 19 -14.98 -6.23 9.71
C LYS A 19 -13.49 -6.00 9.47
N VAL A 20 -13.12 -5.46 8.31
CA VAL A 20 -11.71 -5.35 7.88
C VAL A 20 -11.24 -3.93 7.61
N ARG A 21 -12.14 -2.93 7.60
CA ARG A 21 -11.80 -1.53 7.27
C ARG A 21 -10.64 -0.97 8.07
N ALA A 22 -10.58 -1.25 9.38
CA ALA A 22 -9.53 -0.74 10.24
C ALA A 22 -8.16 -1.32 9.83
N LEU A 23 -8.11 -2.63 9.60
CA LEU A 23 -6.92 -3.32 9.12
C LEU A 23 -6.49 -2.79 7.75
N LEU A 24 -7.40 -2.71 6.78
CA LEU A 24 -7.07 -2.23 5.43
C LEU A 24 -6.58 -0.77 5.44
N ASN A 25 -7.22 0.09 6.25
CA ASN A 25 -6.76 1.48 6.36
C ASN A 25 -5.42 1.60 7.09
N MET A 26 -5.11 0.72 8.05
CA MET A 26 -3.82 0.69 8.73
C MET A 26 -2.67 0.38 7.76
N HIS A 27 -2.90 -0.45 6.73
CA HIS A 27 -1.89 -0.75 5.70
C HIS A 27 -1.41 0.51 4.95
N THR A 28 -2.25 1.55 4.87
CA THR A 28 -1.85 2.82 4.21
C THR A 28 -0.71 3.54 4.93
N GLN A 29 -0.34 3.13 6.14
CA GLN A 29 0.86 3.62 6.83
C GLN A 29 2.15 3.07 6.20
N PHE A 30 2.13 1.84 5.69
CA PHE A 30 3.33 1.17 5.15
C PHE A 30 3.36 1.12 3.62
N PHE A 31 2.20 1.27 2.97
CA PHE A 31 2.03 1.04 1.54
C PHE A 31 1.40 2.24 0.85
N VAL A 32 1.82 2.51 -0.39
CA VAL A 32 0.99 3.29 -1.33
C VAL A 32 -0.17 2.44 -1.84
N CYS A 33 -1.26 3.08 -2.28
CA CYS A 33 -2.50 2.41 -2.69
C CYS A 33 -2.26 1.36 -3.78
N GLU A 34 -1.38 1.69 -4.72
CA GLU A 34 -0.98 0.85 -5.83
C GLU A 34 -0.37 -0.48 -5.35
N THR A 35 0.28 -0.54 -4.18
CA THR A 35 0.85 -1.81 -3.68
C THR A 35 -0.20 -2.91 -3.56
N CYS A 36 -1.39 -2.56 -3.11
CA CYS A 36 -2.50 -3.52 -3.00
C CYS A 36 -3.29 -3.62 -4.29
N HIS A 37 -3.45 -2.51 -5.00
CA HIS A 37 -4.34 -2.37 -6.14
C HIS A 37 -3.67 -2.43 -7.51
N ILE A 38 -2.39 -2.80 -7.61
CA ILE A 38 -1.66 -2.85 -8.88
C ILE A 38 -2.27 -3.91 -9.81
N GLU A 39 -2.52 -3.52 -11.05
CA GLU A 39 -2.75 -4.42 -12.18
C GLU A 39 -1.45 -4.51 -13.00
N PRO A 40 -0.84 -5.71 -13.13
CA PRO A 40 0.40 -5.87 -13.90
C PRO A 40 0.21 -5.49 -15.38
N LYS A 41 1.18 -4.78 -15.95
CA LYS A 41 1.23 -4.54 -17.40
C LYS A 41 1.64 -5.83 -18.11
N LYS A 42 1.03 -6.11 -19.27
CA LYS A 42 1.38 -7.30 -20.08
C LYS A 42 2.86 -7.26 -20.47
N GLY A 43 3.60 -8.32 -20.12
CA GLY A 43 5.02 -8.45 -20.44
C GLY A 43 5.95 -7.58 -19.58
N MET A 44 5.48 -7.14 -18.41
CA MET A 44 6.30 -6.47 -17.39
C MET A 44 6.10 -7.14 -16.04
N ASP A 45 7.20 -7.32 -15.32
CA ASP A 45 7.15 -7.78 -13.93
C ASP A 45 6.85 -6.62 -12.99
N VAL A 46 6.41 -6.93 -11.77
CA VAL A 46 6.21 -5.95 -10.70
C VAL A 46 7.13 -6.28 -9.55
N ILE A 47 7.95 -5.31 -9.14
CA ILE A 47 8.75 -5.40 -7.93
C ILE A 47 8.36 -4.31 -6.95
N TYR A 48 8.77 -4.46 -5.70
CA TYR A 48 8.45 -3.52 -4.63
C TYR A 48 9.71 -2.86 -4.07
N LYS A 49 9.68 -1.53 -3.94
CA LYS A 49 10.76 -0.71 -3.38
C LYS A 49 10.21 0.35 -2.45
N TRP A 50 11.07 1.00 -1.69
CA TRP A 50 10.72 2.17 -0.89
C TRP A 50 10.56 3.41 -1.76
N TYR A 51 9.43 4.06 -1.64
CA TYR A 51 9.11 5.35 -2.24
C TYR A 51 9.05 6.40 -1.13
N ASN A 52 9.79 7.48 -1.30
CA ASN A 52 9.67 8.65 -0.44
C ASN A 52 9.28 9.88 -1.27
N PRO A 53 8.25 10.62 -0.84
CA PRO A 53 7.77 11.78 -1.58
C PRO A 53 8.70 13.01 -1.55
N TYR A 54 9.75 12.99 -0.72
CA TYR A 54 10.71 14.07 -0.49
C TYR A 54 12.16 13.66 -0.77
N ASP A 55 12.44 12.35 -0.83
CA ASP A 55 13.77 11.80 -1.12
C ASP A 55 13.68 10.80 -2.28
N PRO A 56 14.31 11.06 -3.44
CA PRO A 56 14.29 10.13 -4.56
C PRO A 56 15.07 8.83 -4.29
N ASN A 57 15.96 8.81 -3.29
CA ASN A 57 16.80 7.66 -2.94
C ASN A 57 16.77 7.41 -1.43
N PRO A 58 15.59 7.10 -0.86
CA PRO A 58 15.45 6.95 0.58
C PRO A 58 16.32 5.80 1.07
N LYS A 59 16.96 6.00 2.22
CA LYS A 59 17.80 5.00 2.89
C LYS A 59 17.22 4.67 4.25
N GLY A 60 17.19 3.38 4.56
CA GLY A 60 16.68 2.90 5.84
C GLY A 60 17.60 3.26 7.01
N PRO A 61 17.20 2.88 8.24
CA PRO A 61 16.08 2.00 8.54
C PRO A 61 14.71 2.67 8.31
N PHE A 62 13.80 1.92 7.69
CA PHE A 62 12.42 2.36 7.46
C PHE A 62 11.50 1.88 8.56
N PHE A 63 10.46 2.66 8.85
CA PHE A 63 9.52 2.33 9.90
C PHE A 63 8.83 0.98 9.62
N GLY A 64 8.70 0.15 10.66
CA GLY A 64 7.99 -1.13 10.58
C GLY A 64 8.83 -2.34 10.15
N THR A 65 10.12 -2.16 9.84
CA THR A 65 11.01 -3.22 9.35
C THR A 65 11.64 -4.08 10.46
N SER A 66 11.68 -3.56 11.70
CA SER A 66 12.42 -4.16 12.82
C SER A 66 11.72 -3.91 14.15
N TYR A 67 11.94 -4.80 15.11
CA TYR A 67 11.54 -4.61 16.51
C TYR A 67 12.72 -4.19 17.36
N ASP A 68 12.43 -3.36 18.35
CA ASP A 68 13.33 -3.07 19.46
C ASP A 68 13.44 -4.32 20.35
N PRO A 69 14.66 -4.84 20.61
CA PRO A 69 14.85 -6.08 21.34
C PRO A 69 14.52 -5.98 22.84
N GLU A 70 14.54 -4.78 23.42
CA GLU A 70 14.27 -4.56 24.84
C GLU A 70 12.77 -4.46 25.11
N THR A 71 12.05 -3.75 24.24
CA THR A 71 10.62 -3.44 24.42
C THR A 71 9.69 -4.34 23.62
N GLY A 72 10.18 -4.98 22.55
CA GLY A 72 9.37 -5.72 21.59
C GLY A 72 8.52 -4.85 20.65
N ASN A 73 8.59 -3.51 20.79
CA ASN A 73 7.88 -2.57 19.93
C ASN A 73 8.59 -2.40 18.58
N LEU A 74 7.94 -1.76 17.61
CA LEU A 74 8.63 -1.35 16.38
C LEU A 74 9.70 -0.31 16.73
N ILE A 75 10.89 -0.43 16.12
CA ILE A 75 11.96 0.56 16.28
C ILE A 75 11.48 1.93 15.79
N GLU A 76 11.75 2.97 16.58
CA GLU A 76 11.59 4.36 16.15
C GLU A 76 12.67 4.74 15.15
N VAL A 77 12.28 5.41 14.08
CA VAL A 77 13.19 5.81 12.99
C VAL A 77 12.89 7.24 12.58
N SER A 78 13.81 7.92 11.90
CA SER A 78 13.50 9.25 11.35
C SER A 78 12.55 9.20 10.15
N ASP A 79 12.54 8.10 9.40
CA ASP A 79 11.77 7.96 8.16
C ASP A 79 10.44 7.22 8.35
N TYR A 80 9.40 8.00 8.68
CA TYR A 80 7.99 7.56 8.70
C TYR A 80 7.24 7.85 7.39
N PHE A 81 7.88 8.52 6.43
CA PHE A 81 7.23 8.95 5.19
C PHE A 81 7.42 7.96 4.05
N SER A 82 8.51 7.19 4.08
CA SER A 82 8.78 6.14 3.12
C SER A 82 7.73 5.04 3.19
N LYS A 83 7.19 4.69 2.03
CA LYS A 83 6.21 3.61 1.87
C LYS A 83 6.67 2.63 0.82
N ILE A 84 6.30 1.38 0.98
CA ILE A 84 6.53 0.36 -0.04
C ILE A 84 5.61 0.66 -1.23
N ALA A 85 6.18 0.61 -2.43
CA ALA A 85 5.50 0.90 -3.67
C ALA A 85 5.91 -0.03 -4.83
N PRO A 86 4.98 -0.30 -5.76
CA PRO A 86 5.27 -1.11 -6.93
C PRO A 86 6.01 -0.32 -8.02
N TYR A 87 6.89 -1.03 -8.72
CA TYR A 87 7.58 -0.57 -9.92
C TYR A 87 7.42 -1.64 -11.01
N PHE A 88 7.09 -1.21 -12.23
CA PHE A 88 7.09 -2.08 -13.40
C PHE A 88 8.53 -2.28 -13.89
N VAL A 89 8.86 -3.51 -14.28
CA VAL A 89 10.20 -3.89 -14.73
C VAL A 89 10.13 -4.56 -16.09
N LYS A 90 11.03 -4.15 -16.98
CA LYS A 90 11.27 -4.82 -18.27
C LYS A 90 12.76 -4.75 -18.59
N GLY A 91 13.46 -5.88 -18.46
CA GLY A 91 14.92 -5.91 -18.46
C GLY A 91 15.47 -5.05 -17.32
N ASP A 92 16.41 -4.16 -17.62
CA ASP A 92 17.07 -3.29 -16.62
C ASP A 92 16.32 -1.98 -16.34
N LYS A 93 15.17 -1.75 -16.99
CA LYS A 93 14.40 -0.51 -16.83
C LYS A 93 13.33 -0.66 -15.75
N TYR A 94 13.30 0.32 -14.85
CA TYR A 94 12.30 0.46 -13.80
C TYR A 94 11.41 1.66 -14.10
N GLU A 95 10.10 1.47 -14.00
CA GLU A 95 9.10 2.54 -14.11
C GLU A 95 8.27 2.54 -12.82
N SER A 96 8.11 3.71 -12.19
CA SER A 96 7.20 3.84 -11.05
C SER A 96 5.78 3.48 -11.48
N ALA A 97 5.10 2.61 -10.73
CA ALA A 97 3.68 2.37 -10.95
C ALA A 97 2.78 3.41 -10.26
N ILE A 98 3.37 4.27 -9.42
CA ILE A 98 2.66 5.37 -8.77
C ILE A 98 2.43 6.50 -9.77
N GLN A 99 1.18 6.96 -9.84
CA GLN A 99 0.86 8.23 -10.48
C GLN A 99 0.87 9.33 -9.42
N ILE A 100 1.68 10.37 -9.60
CA ILE A 100 1.79 11.49 -8.67
C ILE A 100 0.91 12.67 -9.07
N GLN A 101 0.45 13.43 -8.07
CA GLN A 101 -0.42 14.59 -8.27
C GLN A 101 0.21 15.70 -9.13
N ASP A 102 1.53 15.74 -9.23
CA ASP A 102 2.26 16.79 -9.96
C ASP A 102 2.23 16.59 -11.48
N SER A 103 1.74 15.45 -11.98
CA SER A 103 1.56 15.24 -13.42
C SER A 103 0.57 16.26 -14.00
N ALA A 104 0.82 16.71 -15.23
CA ALA A 104 -0.05 17.68 -15.91
C ALA A 104 -1.52 17.26 -15.89
N LEU A 105 -1.81 15.99 -16.20
CA LEU A 105 -3.16 15.43 -16.15
C LEU A 105 -3.80 15.57 -14.75
N ALA A 106 -3.05 15.30 -13.68
CA ALA A 106 -3.56 15.37 -12.32
C ALA A 106 -3.81 16.82 -11.89
N GLN A 107 -2.90 17.74 -12.22
CA GLN A 107 -3.06 19.17 -11.95
C GLN A 107 -4.25 19.78 -12.70
N ASP A 108 -4.39 19.46 -13.99
CA ASP A 108 -5.50 19.96 -14.79
C ASP A 108 -6.84 19.42 -14.27
N TYR A 109 -6.90 18.12 -13.97
CA TYR A 109 -8.09 17.53 -13.39
C TYR A 109 -8.46 18.15 -12.04
N ALA A 110 -7.48 18.36 -11.15
CA ALA A 110 -7.72 18.95 -9.83
C ALA A 110 -8.34 20.36 -9.91
N LYS A 111 -7.98 21.15 -10.93
CA LYS A 111 -8.52 22.51 -11.15
C LYS A 111 -9.98 22.51 -11.61
N VAL A 112 -10.38 21.53 -12.42
CA VAL A 112 -11.69 21.55 -13.10
C VAL A 112 -12.68 20.51 -12.57
N LYS A 113 -12.25 19.56 -11.71
CA LYS A 113 -13.04 18.38 -11.29
C LYS A 113 -14.45 18.69 -10.80
N ASP A 114 -14.67 19.84 -10.17
CA ASP A 114 -15.96 20.22 -9.58
C ASP A 114 -16.92 20.87 -10.60
N GLN A 115 -16.41 21.23 -11.78
CA GLN A 115 -17.17 21.78 -12.91
C GLN A 115 -17.51 20.70 -13.95
N LEU A 116 -16.87 19.53 -13.87
CA LEU A 116 -17.06 18.45 -14.84
C LEU A 116 -18.37 17.67 -14.60
N THR A 117 -19.00 17.28 -15.70
CA THR A 117 -20.13 16.33 -15.66
C THR A 117 -19.68 14.96 -15.12
N PRO A 118 -20.61 14.11 -14.63
CA PRO A 118 -20.28 12.74 -14.22
C PRO A 118 -19.53 11.94 -15.30
N GLU A 119 -19.93 12.07 -16.57
CA GLU A 119 -19.32 11.37 -17.69
C GLU A 119 -17.89 11.86 -17.98
N GLN A 120 -17.68 13.18 -17.97
CA GLN A 120 -16.33 13.76 -18.11
C GLN A 120 -15.41 13.30 -16.99
N ARG A 121 -15.91 13.26 -15.74
CA ARG A 121 -15.14 12.73 -14.60
C ARG A 121 -14.80 11.26 -14.78
N ASP A 122 -15.72 10.45 -15.28
CA ASP A 122 -15.49 9.02 -15.51
C ASP A 122 -14.38 8.78 -16.55
N ASN A 123 -14.37 9.55 -17.63
CA ASN A 123 -13.33 9.47 -18.66
C ASN A 123 -11.93 9.78 -18.12
N VAL A 124 -11.80 10.76 -17.22
CA VAL A 124 -10.51 11.03 -16.57
C VAL A 124 -10.16 9.96 -15.54
N LYS A 125 -11.14 9.50 -14.74
CA LYS A 125 -10.93 8.40 -13.79
C LYS A 125 -10.40 7.14 -14.46
N LYS A 126 -10.88 6.78 -15.66
CA LYS A 126 -10.36 5.63 -16.42
C LYS A 126 -8.86 5.74 -16.70
N LYS A 127 -8.35 6.94 -16.96
CA LYS A 127 -6.91 7.17 -17.16
C LYS A 127 -6.12 6.91 -15.89
N PHE A 128 -6.59 7.43 -14.74
CA PHE A 128 -5.91 7.19 -13.46
C PHE A 128 -5.95 5.71 -13.03
N HIS A 129 -7.00 4.96 -13.41
CA HIS A 129 -7.17 3.56 -13.01
C HIS A 129 -6.64 2.53 -14.02
N ILE A 130 -5.93 2.95 -15.09
CA ILE A 130 -5.54 2.03 -16.17
C ILE A 130 -4.74 0.80 -15.72
N ASN A 131 -3.88 0.96 -14.69
CA ASN A 131 -3.11 -0.14 -14.09
C ASN A 131 -3.55 -0.41 -12.64
N ILE A 132 -4.82 -0.14 -12.31
CA ILE A 132 -5.35 -0.24 -10.95
C ILE A 132 -6.57 -1.16 -10.97
N LYS A 133 -6.46 -2.30 -10.30
CA LYS A 133 -7.60 -3.21 -10.11
C LYS A 133 -8.54 -2.71 -9.01
N PRO A 134 -9.86 -2.93 -9.16
CA PRO A 134 -10.85 -2.45 -8.19
C PRO A 134 -10.74 -3.13 -6.82
N LYS A 135 -10.29 -4.39 -6.79
CA LYS A 135 -10.08 -5.16 -5.56
C LYS A 135 -8.59 -5.29 -5.28
N GLY A 136 -8.16 -4.96 -4.06
CA GLY A 136 -6.77 -5.17 -3.64
C GLY A 136 -6.40 -6.66 -3.61
N HIS A 137 -5.10 -6.94 -3.55
CA HIS A 137 -4.58 -8.29 -3.33
C HIS A 137 -5.19 -8.97 -2.09
N GLU A 138 -5.38 -10.28 -2.18
CA GLU A 138 -5.76 -11.11 -1.03
C GLU A 138 -4.65 -11.13 0.03
N CYS A 139 -4.99 -11.27 1.31
CA CYS A 139 -4.03 -11.19 2.42
C CYS A 139 -2.81 -12.12 2.25
N LYS A 140 -3.04 -13.36 1.77
CA LYS A 140 -2.00 -14.39 1.58
C LYS A 140 -0.94 -14.02 0.53
N VAL A 141 -1.25 -13.06 -0.34
CA VAL A 141 -0.31 -12.59 -1.37
C VAL A 141 0.88 -11.88 -0.72
N CYS A 142 0.66 -11.16 0.39
CA CYS A 142 1.71 -10.49 1.16
C CYS A 142 2.09 -11.24 2.45
N HIS A 143 1.13 -11.89 3.10
CA HIS A 143 1.30 -12.61 4.36
C HIS A 143 1.49 -14.11 4.13
N SER A 144 2.54 -14.47 3.41
CA SER A 144 2.95 -15.87 3.24
C SER A 144 4.44 -15.99 2.99
N LYS A 145 4.97 -17.21 3.12
CA LYS A 145 6.37 -17.52 2.76
C LYS A 145 6.70 -17.24 1.29
N LYS A 146 5.69 -17.22 0.41
CA LYS A 146 5.80 -16.87 -1.02
C LYS A 146 5.30 -15.45 -1.30
N SER A 147 5.50 -14.55 -0.34
CA SER A 147 5.05 -13.16 -0.44
C SER A 147 5.59 -12.50 -1.71
N ILE A 148 4.75 -11.68 -2.36
CA ILE A 148 5.19 -10.76 -3.42
C ILE A 148 6.13 -9.67 -2.89
N LEU A 149 6.10 -9.43 -1.58
CA LEU A 149 6.99 -8.50 -0.90
C LEU A 149 8.24 -9.26 -0.50
N GLU A 150 9.34 -9.02 -1.21
CA GLU A 150 10.65 -9.58 -0.88
C GLU A 150 11.22 -8.93 0.39
N PHE A 151 10.66 -9.27 1.57
CA PHE A 151 10.91 -8.61 2.85
C PHE A 151 12.39 -8.40 3.17
N LYS A 152 13.26 -9.39 2.89
CA LYS A 152 14.71 -9.26 3.06
C LYS A 152 15.30 -8.14 2.20
N LYS A 153 14.89 -8.03 0.92
CA LYS A 153 15.34 -6.94 0.02
C LYS A 153 14.79 -5.58 0.46
N LEU A 154 13.62 -5.57 1.10
CA LEU A 154 13.01 -4.37 1.68
C LEU A 154 13.62 -4.00 3.05
N GLY A 155 14.61 -4.74 3.55
CA GLY A 155 15.31 -4.43 4.80
C GLY A 155 14.60 -4.90 6.08
N PHE A 156 13.62 -5.80 5.98
CA PHE A 156 12.97 -6.37 7.16
C PHE A 156 13.90 -7.37 7.85
N THR A 157 13.93 -7.32 9.18
CA THR A 157 14.65 -8.31 9.99
C THR A 157 14.03 -9.70 9.86
N PRO A 158 14.79 -10.78 10.11
CA PRO A 158 14.26 -12.14 10.05
C PRO A 158 13.04 -12.35 10.96
N ASN A 159 13.11 -11.88 12.20
CA ASN A 159 12.02 -12.04 13.18
C ASN A 159 10.76 -11.29 12.71
N ARG A 160 10.91 -10.04 12.25
CA ARG A 160 9.79 -9.27 11.70
C ARG A 160 9.19 -9.92 10.44
N THR A 161 10.03 -10.48 9.59
CA THR A 161 9.59 -11.20 8.37
C THR A 161 8.73 -12.41 8.75
N VAL A 162 9.20 -13.23 9.69
CA VAL A 162 8.47 -14.41 10.18
C VAL A 162 7.11 -14.01 10.74
N ASP A 163 7.07 -12.99 11.60
CA ASP A 163 5.82 -12.50 12.19
C ASP A 163 4.82 -12.08 11.12
N ILE A 164 5.24 -11.25 10.16
CA ILE A 164 4.36 -10.77 9.08
C ILE A 164 3.85 -11.94 8.23
N GLN A 165 4.70 -12.92 7.92
CA GLN A 165 4.34 -14.07 7.09
C GLN A 165 3.45 -15.09 7.81
N GLN A 166 3.51 -15.15 9.14
CA GLN A 166 2.83 -16.15 9.97
C GLN A 166 1.70 -15.55 10.82
N LEU A 167 1.22 -14.34 10.48
CA LEU A 167 0.15 -13.69 11.23
C LEU A 167 -1.12 -14.55 11.32
N ASN A 168 -1.44 -14.99 12.53
CA ASN A 168 -2.67 -15.73 12.85
C ASN A 168 -3.95 -14.92 12.54
N ILE A 169 -3.85 -13.59 12.49
CA ILE A 169 -4.99 -12.70 12.17
C ILE A 169 -5.55 -12.93 10.76
N THR A 170 -4.72 -13.41 9.83
CA THR A 170 -5.18 -13.74 8.47
C THR A 170 -6.21 -14.85 8.50
N GLY A 171 -5.97 -15.89 9.33
CA GLY A 171 -6.92 -16.98 9.58
C GLY A 171 -8.16 -16.50 10.33
N LEU A 172 -7.99 -15.66 11.36
CA LEU A 172 -9.12 -15.13 12.14
C LEU A 172 -10.10 -14.33 11.29
N VAL A 173 -9.57 -13.42 10.46
CA VAL A 173 -10.37 -12.52 9.62
C VAL A 173 -11.01 -13.25 8.43
N THR A 174 -10.37 -14.29 7.88
CA THR A 174 -10.89 -15.02 6.72
C THR A 174 -11.82 -16.17 7.09
N LYS A 175 -11.65 -16.78 8.28
CA LYS A 175 -12.38 -18.01 8.66
C LYS A 175 -13.55 -17.78 9.60
N TYR A 176 -13.57 -16.70 10.38
CA TYR A 176 -14.58 -16.50 11.41
C TYR A 176 -15.54 -15.36 11.06
N GLU A 177 -16.84 -15.68 10.97
CA GLU A 177 -17.87 -14.67 10.70
C GLU A 177 -18.21 -13.81 11.92
N LYS A 178 -18.09 -14.37 13.13
CA LYS A 178 -18.21 -13.67 14.42
C LYS A 178 -16.96 -13.95 15.26
N PHE A 179 -16.24 -12.89 15.61
CA PHE A 179 -15.12 -12.93 16.53
C PHE A 179 -15.56 -12.29 17.84
N TYR A 180 -15.51 -13.04 18.95
CA TYR A 180 -15.77 -12.51 20.27
C TYR A 180 -14.44 -12.07 20.88
N ILE A 181 -14.27 -10.76 21.08
CA ILE A 181 -13.18 -10.24 21.89
C ILE A 181 -13.59 -10.51 23.35
N PRO A 182 -12.89 -11.38 24.10
CA PRO A 182 -13.16 -11.51 25.53
C PRO A 182 -13.01 -10.12 26.17
N ASN A 183 -13.88 -9.77 27.13
CA ASN A 183 -13.83 -8.47 27.81
C ASN A 183 -12.46 -8.27 28.47
N LEU A 184 -11.55 -7.62 27.75
CA LEU A 184 -10.17 -7.32 28.16
C LEU A 184 -10.08 -6.01 28.94
N PHE A 185 -11.17 -5.24 28.99
CA PHE A 185 -11.29 -4.02 29.77
C PHE A 185 -12.57 -4.12 30.61
N LYS A 186 -12.38 -4.40 31.91
CA LYS A 186 -13.30 -4.04 32.98
C LYS A 186 -12.72 -2.83 33.70
#